data_AF-A0A0F8YK91-F1
#
_entry.id   AF-A0A0F8YK91-F1
#
_cell.length_a   1.000
_cell.length_b   1.000
_cell.length_c   1.000
_cell.angle_alpha   90.00
_cell.angle_beta   90.00
_cell.angle_gamma   90.00
#
_symmetry.space_group_name_H-M   'P 1'
#
loop_
_entity.id
_entity.type
_entity.pdbx_description
1 polymer ?
#
loop_
_entity_poly.entity_id
_entity_poly.type
_entity_poly.pdbx_seq_one_letter_code
_entity_poly.pdbx_strand_id
1 'polypeptide(L)'
;MAGTWDVDGLLEEIPAPLFMEWQEYASFRPIGDRAADARMASLLCMVANMMSKRGSPRRKLEDFMISREPTVKKRQTAQDIEAVMQAAYNKQEEAKHGKRRINGRS
;
A
#
# COMPACT_ATOMS: atom_id res chain seq x y z
N MET A 1 25.39 -10.02 -30.82
CA MET A 1 25.72 -11.06 -29.83
C MET A 1 25.83 -10.38 -28.48
N ALA A 2 24.89 -10.60 -27.57
CA ALA A 2 25.04 -10.12 -26.20
C ALA A 2 26.01 -11.07 -25.50
N GLY A 3 27.20 -10.60 -25.14
CA GLY A 3 28.15 -11.37 -24.35
C GLY A 3 27.54 -11.63 -22.97
N THR A 4 27.50 -12.89 -22.55
CA THR A 4 27.21 -13.26 -21.17
C THR A 4 28.33 -12.71 -20.30
N TRP A 5 27.98 -11.81 -19.38
CA TRP A 5 28.92 -11.34 -18.37
C TRP A 5 29.14 -12.45 -17.36
N ASP A 6 30.39 -12.71 -17.00
CA ASP A 6 30.74 -13.59 -15.89
C ASP A 6 30.46 -12.85 -14.58
N VAL A 7 29.23 -13.02 -14.10
CA VAL A 7 28.75 -12.38 -12.88
C VAL A 7 29.48 -12.93 -11.66
N ASP A 8 29.86 -14.20 -11.69
CA ASP A 8 30.51 -14.86 -10.56
C ASP A 8 31.96 -14.36 -10.40
N GLY A 9 32.71 -14.28 -11.50
CA GLY A 9 34.05 -13.68 -11.49
C GLY A 9 34.06 -12.22 -11.06
N LEU A 10 33.05 -11.44 -11.48
CA LEU A 10 32.89 -10.05 -11.03
C LEU A 10 32.62 -9.95 -9.53
N LEU A 11 31.82 -10.86 -8.98
CA LEU A 11 31.49 -10.88 -7.54
C LEU A 11 32.69 -11.32 -6.68
N GLU A 12 33.56 -12.20 -7.19
CA GLU A 12 34.79 -12.61 -6.51
C GLU A 12 35.82 -11.47 -6.41
N GLU A 13 35.85 -10.57 -7.40
CA GLU A 13 36.77 -9.43 -7.42
C GLU A 13 36.31 -8.23 -6.57
N ILE A 14 35.05 -8.20 -6.14
CA ILE A 14 34.52 -7.08 -5.34
C ILE A 14 35.04 -7.16 -3.90
N PRO A 15 35.71 -6.11 -3.40
CA PRO A 15 36.10 -6.05 -2.00
C PRO A 15 34.88 -6.09 -1.07
N ALA A 16 34.94 -6.90 -0.02
CA ALA A 16 33.83 -7.06 0.94
C ALA A 16 33.25 -5.73 1.48
N PRO A 17 34.05 -4.68 1.78
CA PRO A 17 33.51 -3.38 2.19
C PRO A 17 32.67 -2.71 1.10
N LEU A 18 33.11 -2.80 -0.16
CA LEU A 18 32.38 -2.25 -1.30
C LEU A 18 31.08 -3.01 -1.55
N PHE A 19 31.09 -4.34 -1.39
CA PHE A 19 29.86 -5.14 -1.47
C PHE A 19 28.85 -4.72 -0.41
N MET A 20 29.30 -4.51 0.83
CA MET A 20 28.45 -4.06 1.94
C MET A 20 27.88 -2.66 1.69
N GLU A 21 28.68 -1.72 1.17
CA GLU A 21 28.21 -0.38 0.78
C GLU A 21 27.16 -0.45 -0.33
N TRP A 22 27.31 -1.36 -1.29
CA TRP A 22 26.32 -1.56 -2.35
C TRP A 22 25.04 -2.20 -1.84
N GLN A 23 25.14 -3.16 -0.92
CA GLN A 23 23.97 -3.72 -0.23
C GLN A 23 23.26 -2.65 0.61
N GLU A 24 24.01 -1.80 1.29
CA GLU A 24 23.47 -0.70 2.08
C GLU A 24 22.84 0.37 1.18
N TYR A 25 23.47 0.74 0.07
CA TYR A 25 22.90 1.65 -0.93
C TYR A 25 21.63 1.08 -1.58
N ALA A 26 21.60 -0.22 -1.90
CA ALA A 26 20.40 -0.91 -2.36
C ALA A 26 19.31 -0.90 -1.29
N SER A 27 19.66 -1.05 -0.01
CA SER A 27 18.74 -0.96 1.12
C SER A 27 18.21 0.46 1.37
N PHE A 28 19.00 1.49 1.03
CA PHE A 28 18.65 2.92 1.12
C PHE A 28 17.80 3.41 -0.05
N ARG A 29 17.58 2.59 -1.08
CA ARG A 29 16.74 2.92 -2.25
C ARG A 29 15.30 2.37 -2.25
N PRO A 30 14.54 2.29 -1.14
CA PRO A 30 13.12 1.97 -1.20
C PRO A 30 12.27 3.14 -1.73
N ILE A 31 12.87 4.30 -2.02
CA ILE A 31 12.20 5.50 -2.52
C ILE A 31 12.02 5.47 -4.05
N GLY A 32 12.81 4.66 -4.78
CA GLY A 32 12.74 4.57 -6.24
C GLY A 32 11.59 3.69 -6.73
N ASP A 33 11.55 2.43 -6.29
CA ASP A 33 10.66 1.41 -6.86
C ASP A 33 9.20 1.58 -6.43
N ARG A 34 8.92 1.84 -5.14
CA ARG A 34 7.53 2.07 -4.71
C ARG A 34 6.93 3.33 -5.34
N ALA A 35 7.72 4.38 -5.49
CA ALA A 35 7.28 5.61 -6.15
C ALA A 35 7.19 5.43 -7.67
N ALA A 36 8.08 4.67 -8.30
CA ALA A 36 8.00 4.33 -9.71
C ALA A 36 6.79 3.45 -10.02
N ASP A 37 6.53 2.44 -9.19
CA ASP A 37 5.35 1.58 -9.26
C ASP A 37 4.07 2.37 -9.07
N ALA A 38 4.00 3.25 -8.07
CA ALA A 38 2.84 4.10 -7.85
C ALA A 38 2.59 5.06 -9.04
N ARG A 39 3.66 5.65 -9.60
CA ARG A 39 3.57 6.48 -10.81
C ARG A 39 3.11 5.67 -12.01
N MET A 40 3.64 4.47 -12.20
CA MET A 40 3.27 3.59 -13.31
C MET A 40 1.83 3.10 -13.17
N ALA A 41 1.42 2.67 -11.97
CA ALA A 41 0.05 2.32 -11.65
C ALA A 41 -0.91 3.49 -11.93
N SER A 42 -0.50 4.72 -11.62
CA SER A 42 -1.30 5.92 -11.89
C SER A 42 -1.51 6.15 -13.39
N LEU A 43 -0.46 5.97 -14.19
CA LEU A 43 -0.55 6.09 -15.65
C LEU A 43 -1.44 5.00 -16.24
N LEU A 44 -1.27 3.74 -15.81
CA LEU A 44 -2.08 2.62 -16.27
C LEU A 44 -3.55 2.79 -15.89
N CYS A 45 -3.83 3.24 -14.67
CA CYS A 45 -5.18 3.52 -14.19
C CYS A 45 -5.86 4.62 -15.02
N MET A 46 -5.13 5.70 -15.33
CA MET A 46 -5.63 6.78 -16.19
C MET A 46 -5.96 6.27 -17.61
N VAL A 47 -5.02 5.57 -18.23
CA VAL A 47 -5.21 5.01 -19.58
C VAL A 47 -6.37 4.02 -19.61
N ALA A 48 -6.45 3.12 -18.64
CA ALA A 48 -7.49 2.11 -18.59
C ALA A 48 -8.89 2.72 -18.40
N ASN A 49 -9.02 3.74 -17.56
CA ASN A 49 -10.30 4.44 -17.36
C ASN A 49 -10.68 5.30 -18.57
N MET A 50 -9.70 5.88 -19.28
CA MET A 50 -9.94 6.61 -20.53
C MET A 50 -10.39 5.69 -21.68
N MET A 51 -9.80 4.50 -21.78
CA MET A 51 -10.14 3.50 -22.80
C MET A 51 -11.38 2.67 -22.46
N SER A 52 -11.92 2.80 -21.25
CA SER A 52 -13.09 2.03 -20.82
C SER A 52 -14.36 2.49 -21.54
N LYS A 53 -15.23 1.53 -21.89
CA LYS A 53 -16.52 1.84 -22.51
C LYS A 53 -17.42 2.60 -21.52
N ARG A 54 -18.31 3.43 -22.06
CA ARG A 54 -19.31 4.14 -21.25
C ARG A 54 -20.15 3.14 -20.45
N GLY A 55 -20.16 3.31 -19.12
CA GLY A 55 -20.86 2.40 -18.19
C GLY A 55 -19.99 1.29 -17.59
N SER A 56 -18.72 1.15 -18.00
CA SER A 56 -17.81 0.21 -17.36
C SER A 56 -17.41 0.66 -15.94
N PRO A 57 -17.17 -0.29 -15.01
CA PRO A 57 -16.67 0.03 -13.68
C PRO A 57 -15.31 0.75 -13.77
N ARG A 58 -15.13 1.82 -12.97
CA ARG A 58 -13.84 2.50 -12.86
C ARG A 58 -12.82 1.57 -12.19
N ARG A 59 -11.68 1.38 -12.84
CA ARG A 59 -10.55 0.65 -12.26
C ARG A 59 -9.85 1.52 -11.23
N LYS A 60 -9.41 0.92 -10.14
CA LYS A 60 -8.75 1.62 -9.05
C LYS A 60 -7.24 1.53 -9.20
N LEU A 61 -6.52 2.41 -8.52
CA LEU A 61 -5.06 2.44 -8.57
C LEU A 61 -4.46 1.13 -8.07
N GLU A 62 -5.06 0.55 -7.03
CA GLU A 62 -4.60 -0.69 -6.40
C GLU A 62 -4.67 -1.89 -7.35
N ASP A 63 -5.54 -1.85 -8.37
CA ASP A 63 -5.64 -2.89 -9.39
C ASP A 63 -4.38 -2.96 -10.29
N PHE A 64 -3.56 -1.91 -10.29
CA PHE A 64 -2.35 -1.78 -11.10
C PHE A 64 -1.07 -1.74 -10.27
N MET A 65 -1.18 -1.81 -8.94
CA MET A 65 -0.01 -1.91 -8.07
C MET A 65 0.44 -3.37 -8.02
N ILE A 66 1.74 -3.61 -8.13
CA ILE A 66 2.34 -4.94 -7.92
C ILE A 66 2.35 -5.18 -6.40
N SER A 67 1.21 -5.63 -5.87
CA SER A 67 1.09 -5.94 -4.44
C SER A 67 1.93 -7.18 -4.11
N ARG A 68 3.04 -7.02 -3.39
CA ARG A 68 3.71 -8.17 -2.76
C ARG A 68 2.95 -8.74 -1.56
N GLU A 69 2.02 -7.97 -0.99
CA GLU A 69 1.13 -8.45 0.06
C GLU A 69 -0.24 -8.77 -0.54
N PRO A 70 -0.73 -10.02 -0.42
CA PRO A 70 -2.09 -10.31 -0.80
C PRO A 70 -2.99 -9.44 0.10
N THR A 71 -3.73 -8.51 -0.51
CA THR A 71 -4.89 -7.91 0.14
C THR A 71 -5.94 -9.00 0.27
N VAL A 72 -5.74 -9.88 1.25
CA VAL A 72 -6.76 -10.82 1.70
C VAL A 72 -7.90 -9.92 2.14
N LYS A 73 -8.92 -9.78 1.29
CA LYS A 73 -10.21 -9.23 1.68
C LYS A 73 -10.70 -10.13 2.80
N LYS A 74 -10.38 -9.77 4.05
CA LYS A 74 -10.88 -10.47 5.23
C LYS A 74 -12.40 -10.43 5.10
N ARG A 75 -13.03 -11.57 4.78
CA ARG A 75 -14.48 -11.69 4.84
C ARG A 75 -14.85 -11.40 6.29
N GLN A 76 -15.48 -10.25 6.53
CA GLN A 76 -16.02 -9.94 7.85
C GLN A 76 -17.02 -11.04 8.21
N THR A 77 -16.76 -11.68 9.35
CA THR A 77 -17.69 -12.63 9.94
C THR A 77 -18.84 -11.88 10.60
N ALA A 78 -19.96 -12.56 10.89
CA ALA A 78 -21.07 -11.95 11.60
C ALA A 78 -20.64 -11.34 12.96
N GLN A 79 -19.67 -11.97 13.62
CA GLN A 79 -19.08 -11.50 14.88
C GLN A 79 -18.29 -10.19 14.70
N ASP A 80 -17.58 -10.02 13.59
CA ASP A 80 -16.88 -8.76 13.30
C ASP A 80 -17.86 -7.61 13.09
N ILE A 81 -19.03 -7.88 12.50
CA ILE A 81 -20.08 -6.89 12.27
C ILE A 81 -20.72 -6.48 13.60
N GLU A 82 -21.03 -7.44 14.48
CA GLU A 82 -21.55 -7.16 15.82
C GLU A 82 -20.57 -6.32 16.65
N ALA A 83 -19.28 -6.66 16.63
CA ALA A 83 -18.25 -5.91 17.33
C ALA A 83 -18.16 -4.45 16.85
N VAL A 84 -18.23 -4.21 15.53
CA VAL A 84 -18.23 -2.86 14.96
C VAL A 84 -19.48 -2.08 15.36
N MET A 85 -20.65 -2.73 15.35
CA MET A 85 -21.92 -2.10 15.73
C MET A 85 -21.94 -1.71 17.21
N GLN A 86 -21.43 -2.56 18.09
CA GLN A 86 -21.38 -2.30 19.51
C GLN A 86 -20.37 -1.19 19.86
N ALA A 87 -19.22 -1.17 19.18
CA ALA A 87 -18.27 -0.08 19.28
C ALA A 87 -18.87 1.27 18.80
N ALA A 88 -19.63 1.26 17.70
CA ALA A 88 -20.31 2.44 17.20
C ALA A 88 -21.38 2.96 18.18
N TYR A 89 -22.14 2.06 18.81
CA TYR A 89 -23.14 2.41 19.82
C TYR A 89 -22.50 3.06 21.05
N ASN A 90 -21.44 2.46 21.60
CA ASN A 90 -20.73 3.00 22.77
C ASN A 90 -20.18 4.42 22.50
N LYS A 91 -19.63 4.65 21.31
CA LYS A 91 -19.11 5.95 20.89
C LYS A 91 -20.20 7.03 20.79
N GLN A 92 -21.43 6.64 20.42
CA GLN A 92 -22.57 7.56 20.42
C GLN A 92 -23.03 7.92 21.83
N GLU A 93 -23.03 6.97 22.76
CA GLU A 93 -23.38 7.21 24.16
C GLU A 93 -22.36 8.11 24.86
N GLU A 94 -21.07 7.91 24.62
CA GLU A 94 -20.01 8.81 25.10
C GLU A 94 -20.19 10.24 24.56
N ALA A 95 -20.55 10.39 23.28
CA ALA A 95 -20.79 11.70 22.67
C ALA A 95 -22.04 12.40 23.26
N LYS A 96 -23.07 11.66 23.65
CA LYS A 96 -24.27 12.20 24.33
C LYS A 96 -23.95 12.60 25.77
N HIS A 97 -23.20 11.79 26.50
CA HIS A 97 -22.78 12.09 27.87
C HIS A 97 -21.78 13.26 27.94
N GLY A 98 -20.89 13.40 26.96
CA GLY A 98 -20.00 14.54 26.82
C GLY A 98 -20.75 15.87 26.60
N LYS A 99 -21.81 15.87 25.78
CA LYS A 99 -22.64 17.06 25.54
C LYS A 99 -23.47 17.49 26.75
N ARG A 100 -23.92 16.55 27.59
CA ARG A 100 -24.69 16.85 28.83
C ARG A 100 -23.85 17.56 29.90
N ARG A 101 -22.53 17.36 29.95
CA ARG A 101 -21.66 18.03 30.94
C ARG A 101 -21.37 19.50 30.60
N ILE A 102 -21.56 19.91 29.35
CA ILE A 102 -21.27 21.28 28.89
C ILE A 102 -22.47 22.21 29.13
N ASN A 103 -23.71 21.70 29.03
CA ASN A 103 -24.94 22.50 29.21
C ASN A 103 -25.42 22.62 30.69
N GLY A 104 -24.65 22.13 31.66
CA GLY A 104 -25.01 22.15 33.09
C GLY A 104 -24.33 23.24 33.93
N ARG A 105 -23.62 24.19 33.30
CA ARG A 105 -23.04 25.37 33.95
C ARG A 105 -23.53 26.63 33.22
N SER A 106 -24.66 27.16 33.67
CA SER A 106 -25.10 28.53 33.46
C SER A 106 -25.80 28.99 34.72
#